data_AF-A0A538PQ64-F1
#
_entry.id   AF-A0A538PQ64-F1
#
_cell.length_a   1.000
_cell.length_b   1.000
_cell.length_c   1.000
_cell.angle_alpha   90.00
_cell.angle_beta   90.00
_cell.angle_gamma   90.00
#
_symmetry.space_group_name_H-M   'P 1'
#
loop_
_entity.id
_entity.type
_entity.pdbx_description
1 polymer ?
#
loop_
_entity_poly.entity_id
_entity_poly.type
_entity_poly.pdbx_seq_one_letter_code
_entity_poly.pdbx_strand_id
1 'polypeptide(L)'
;MLSVMAHGRGNVATAAAIGVAAAKAVSRLPEEQRVLYSLLIEANLSEAARKAIEMEPGLVNFFSEAQRQNFERGQAKGKAQGKAEGKAEGEAAALLKILMRRGLRVTAEQRRRIVACRDLAMLERWLDRSLSVSSVAELLASPKVALRRVDRRRQPAAPNGRRTSRRAR
;
A
#
# COMPACT_ATOMS: atom_id res chain seq x y z
N MET A 1 28.55 11.84 -12.83
CA MET A 1 27.68 10.89 -12.07
C MET A 1 28.17 9.45 -12.17
N LEU A 2 28.32 8.87 -13.36
CA LEU A 2 28.79 7.47 -13.51
C LEU A 2 30.12 7.17 -12.81
N SER A 3 31.07 8.11 -12.87
CA SER A 3 32.37 7.96 -12.18
C SER A 3 32.22 7.85 -10.65
N VAL A 4 31.27 8.58 -10.04
CA VAL A 4 30.98 8.44 -8.59
C VAL A 4 30.42 7.05 -8.27
N MET A 5 29.62 6.46 -9.16
CA MET A 5 29.05 5.13 -8.95
C MET A 5 30.10 4.02 -9.10
N ALA A 6 31.01 4.17 -10.07
CA ALA A 6 32.06 3.20 -10.34
C ALA A 6 33.20 3.26 -9.31
N HIS A 7 33.57 4.46 -8.86
CA HIS A 7 34.80 4.68 -8.08
C HIS A 7 34.55 5.22 -6.67
N GLY A 8 33.32 5.61 -6.32
CA GLY A 8 33.02 6.28 -5.05
C GLY A 8 33.19 5.41 -3.80
N ARG A 9 33.24 4.08 -3.96
CA ARG A 9 33.58 3.11 -2.91
C ARG A 9 34.99 2.53 -3.02
N GLY A 10 35.78 3.01 -3.98
CA GLY A 10 37.16 2.60 -4.19
C GLY A 10 38.13 3.31 -3.24
N ASN A 11 39.35 3.55 -3.73
CA ASN A 11 40.34 4.32 -2.98
C ASN A 11 39.77 5.68 -2.53
N VAL A 12 39.96 6.02 -1.24
CA VAL A 12 39.35 7.20 -0.61
C VAL A 12 39.77 8.51 -1.29
N ALA A 13 41.05 8.66 -1.67
CA ALA A 13 41.54 9.87 -2.30
C ALA A 13 40.89 10.08 -3.68
N THR A 14 40.80 9.02 -4.48
CA THR A 14 40.13 9.04 -5.78
C THR A 14 38.63 9.30 -5.65
N ALA A 15 37.97 8.61 -4.72
CA ALA A 15 36.54 8.78 -4.45
C ALA A 15 36.21 10.20 -3.99
N ALA A 16 37.03 10.78 -3.10
CA ALA A 16 36.87 12.14 -2.61
C ALA A 16 37.03 13.17 -3.75
N ALA A 17 38.08 13.05 -4.57
CA ALA A 17 38.30 13.97 -5.69
C ALA A 17 37.13 13.94 -6.70
N ILE A 18 36.66 12.74 -7.06
CA ILE A 18 35.51 12.56 -7.94
C ILE A 18 34.24 13.12 -7.30
N GLY A 19 34.05 12.87 -6.00
CA GLY A 19 32.91 13.35 -5.22
C GLY A 19 32.85 14.87 -5.16
N VAL A 20 33.96 15.54 -4.85
CA VAL A 20 34.06 17.01 -4.80
C VAL A 20 33.78 17.62 -6.18
N ALA A 21 34.37 17.08 -7.24
CA ALA A 21 34.13 17.55 -8.60
C ALA A 21 32.65 17.41 -8.99
N ALA A 22 32.02 16.28 -8.67
CA ALA A 22 30.61 16.04 -8.92
C ALA A 22 29.71 16.99 -8.11
N ALA A 23 30.00 17.21 -6.82
CA ALA A 23 29.25 18.11 -5.96
C ALA A 23 29.30 19.57 -6.48
N LYS A 24 30.49 20.07 -6.85
CA LYS A 24 30.65 21.41 -7.44
C LYS A 24 29.87 21.58 -8.75
N ALA A 25 29.85 20.53 -9.59
CA ALA A 25 29.07 20.56 -10.83
C ALA A 25 27.56 20.58 -10.55
N VAL A 26 27.10 19.73 -9.63
CA VAL A 26 25.68 19.61 -9.25
C VAL A 26 25.15 20.88 -8.58
N SER A 27 25.97 21.59 -7.80
CA SER A 27 25.58 22.86 -7.16
C SER A 27 25.15 23.96 -8.13
N ARG A 28 25.52 23.86 -9.41
CA ARG A 28 25.14 24.82 -10.47
C ARG A 28 23.81 24.49 -11.15
N LEU A 29 23.21 23.34 -10.83
CA LEU A 29 21.96 22.88 -11.43
C LEU A 29 20.74 23.50 -10.74
N PRO A 30 19.57 23.49 -11.41
CA PRO A 30 18.28 23.78 -10.77
C PRO A 30 18.06 22.94 -9.53
N GLU A 31 17.31 23.47 -8.56
CA GLU A 31 17.14 22.86 -7.23
C GLU A 31 16.66 21.40 -7.30
N GLU A 32 15.66 21.09 -8.12
CA GLU A 32 15.13 19.73 -8.28
C GLU A 32 16.22 18.73 -8.71
N GLN A 33 17.02 19.11 -9.71
CA GLN A 33 18.11 18.27 -10.21
C GLN A 33 19.24 18.18 -9.20
N ARG A 34 19.53 19.28 -8.49
CA ARG A 34 20.55 19.33 -7.45
C ARG A 34 20.24 18.35 -6.32
N VAL A 35 19.00 18.35 -5.84
CA VAL A 35 18.51 17.43 -4.80
C VAL A 35 18.61 15.98 -5.26
N LEU A 36 18.18 15.68 -6.49
CA LEU A 36 18.23 14.30 -7.01
C LEU A 36 19.67 13.79 -7.11
N TYR A 37 20.58 14.62 -7.64
CA TYR A 37 21.95 14.22 -7.87
C TYR A 37 22.81 14.25 -6.59
N SER A 38 22.53 15.11 -5.62
CA SER A 38 23.22 15.08 -4.32
C SER A 38 22.97 13.77 -3.59
N LEU A 39 21.73 13.26 -3.61
CA LEU A 39 21.38 11.95 -3.06
C LEU A 39 22.13 10.80 -3.75
N LEU A 40 22.29 10.86 -5.08
CA LEU A 40 23.04 9.83 -5.82
C LEU A 40 24.52 9.85 -5.46
N ILE A 41 25.12 11.05 -5.37
CA ILE A 41 26.52 11.23 -4.99
C ILE A 41 26.71 10.66 -3.58
N GLU A 42 25.85 11.07 -2.66
CA GLU A 42 25.88 10.61 -1.29
C GLU A 42 25.83 9.07 -1.23
N ALA A 43 24.81 8.45 -1.82
CA ALA A 43 24.58 7.02 -1.76
C ALA A 43 25.72 6.16 -2.33
N ASN A 44 26.64 6.74 -3.10
CA ASN A 44 27.74 6.00 -3.76
C ASN A 44 29.14 6.34 -3.24
N LEU A 45 29.25 7.27 -2.28
CA LEU A 45 30.52 7.57 -1.62
C LEU A 45 30.63 6.85 -0.27
N SER A 46 31.85 6.44 0.07
CA SER A 46 32.21 6.02 1.42
C SER A 46 32.07 7.19 2.41
N GLU A 47 31.93 6.89 3.70
CA GLU A 47 31.84 7.90 4.75
C GLU A 47 33.05 8.85 4.73
N ALA A 48 34.26 8.31 4.58
CA ALA A 48 35.48 9.10 4.48
C ALA A 48 35.47 10.07 3.28
N ALA A 49 34.99 9.61 2.11
CA ALA A 49 34.89 10.48 0.93
C ALA A 49 33.79 11.54 1.07
N ARG A 50 32.69 11.24 1.77
CA ARG A 50 31.65 12.25 2.10
C ARG A 50 32.21 13.31 3.04
N LYS A 51 32.98 12.90 4.05
CA LYS A 51 33.61 13.83 5.00
C LYS A 51 34.56 14.80 4.30
N ALA A 52 35.31 14.33 3.32
CA ALA A 52 36.18 15.19 2.51
C ALA A 52 35.40 16.27 1.73
N ILE A 53 34.18 15.97 1.26
CA ILE A 53 33.30 16.95 0.61
C ILE A 53 32.80 17.99 1.62
N GLU A 54 32.39 17.56 2.81
CA GLU A 54 31.92 18.48 3.87
C GLU A 54 33.02 19.46 4.31
N MET A 55 34.29 19.03 4.24
CA MET A 55 35.46 19.85 4.54
C MET A 55 35.85 20.81 3.41
N GLU A 56 35.29 20.65 2.20
CA GLU A 56 35.60 21.50 1.06
C GLU A 56 34.90 22.88 1.20
N PRO A 57 35.63 24.00 1.05
CA PRO A 57 35.05 25.33 1.09
C PRO A 57 33.91 25.49 0.07
N GLY A 58 32.76 25.98 0.53
CA GLY A 58 31.57 26.18 -0.31
C GLY A 58 30.71 24.94 -0.57
N LEU A 59 31.08 23.78 0.00
CA LEU A 59 30.24 22.56 0.02
C LEU A 59 29.80 22.16 1.43
N VAL A 60 29.97 23.06 2.40
CA VAL A 60 29.45 22.89 3.75
C VAL A 60 27.94 22.68 3.66
N ASN A 61 27.44 21.65 4.34
CA ASN A 61 26.03 21.22 4.30
C ASN A 61 25.51 20.73 2.92
N PHE A 62 26.40 20.35 2.00
CA PHE A 62 26.00 19.76 0.71
C PHE A 62 25.10 18.51 0.88
N PHE A 63 25.36 17.72 1.94
CA PHE A 63 24.49 16.63 2.39
C PHE A 63 23.67 17.06 3.61
N SER A 64 22.59 17.80 3.39
CA SER A 64 21.77 18.25 4.53
C SER A 64 21.00 17.09 5.19
N GLU A 65 20.91 17.10 6.52
CA GLU A 65 20.13 16.10 7.26
C GLU A 65 18.65 16.10 6.86
N ALA A 66 18.08 17.28 6.58
CA ALA A 66 16.70 17.42 6.13
C ALA A 66 16.45 16.68 4.79
N GLN A 67 17.38 16.76 3.83
CA GLN A 67 17.29 16.01 2.58
C GLN A 67 17.39 14.50 2.81
N ARG A 68 18.30 14.04 3.68
CA ARG A 68 18.41 12.62 4.05
C ARG A 68 17.10 12.10 4.64
N GLN A 69 16.56 12.78 5.63
CA GLN A 69 15.31 12.38 6.29
C GLN A 69 14.14 12.34 5.31
N ASN A 70 14.03 13.33 4.42
CA ASN A 70 12.99 13.36 3.39
C ASN A 70 13.13 12.18 2.41
N PHE A 71 14.35 11.87 1.98
CA PHE A 71 14.61 10.75 1.09
C PHE A 71 14.33 9.40 1.75
N GLU A 72 14.78 9.19 2.99
CA GLU A 72 14.52 7.98 3.77
C GLU A 72 13.03 7.77 4.00
N ARG A 73 12.29 8.83 4.34
CA ARG A 73 10.83 8.79 4.47
C ARG A 73 10.16 8.43 3.14
N GLY A 74 10.63 8.99 2.03
CA GLY A 74 10.15 8.67 0.69
C GLY A 74 10.39 7.19 0.33
N GLN A 75 11.59 6.69 0.56
CA GLN A 75 11.93 5.27 0.36
C GLN A 75 11.08 4.36 1.25
N ALA A 76 10.91 4.68 2.53
CA ALA A 76 10.10 3.89 3.46
C ALA A 76 8.64 3.82 2.99
N LYS A 77 8.06 4.96 2.59
CA LYS A 77 6.70 5.01 2.01
C LYS A 77 6.59 4.18 0.74
N GLY A 78 7.53 4.33 -0.20
CA GLY A 78 7.54 3.58 -1.46
C GLY A 78 7.67 2.08 -1.25
N LYS A 79 8.55 1.64 -0.35
CA LYS A 79 8.68 0.22 0.04
C LYS A 79 7.40 -0.31 0.68
N ALA A 80 6.79 0.44 1.59
CA ALA A 80 5.54 0.05 2.23
C ALA A 80 4.39 -0.08 1.22
N GLN A 81 4.25 0.89 0.32
CA GLN A 81 3.25 0.87 -0.74
C GLN A 81 3.48 -0.30 -1.70
N GLY A 82 4.70 -0.49 -2.20
CA GLY A 82 5.03 -1.59 -3.11
C GLY A 82 4.81 -2.96 -2.47
N LYS A 83 5.09 -3.12 -1.17
CA LYS A 83 4.80 -4.36 -0.43
C LYS A 83 3.29 -4.59 -0.31
N ALA A 84 2.50 -3.56 -0.03
CA ALA A 84 1.05 -3.67 0.07
C ALA A 84 0.42 -4.01 -1.29
N GLU A 85 0.84 -3.33 -2.36
CA GLU A 85 0.39 -3.58 -3.73
C GLU A 85 0.76 -5.00 -4.17
N GLY A 86 2.00 -5.43 -3.96
CA GLY A 86 2.45 -6.79 -4.29
C GLY A 86 1.72 -7.87 -3.49
N LYS A 87 1.41 -7.62 -2.21
CA LYS A 87 0.59 -8.54 -1.41
C LYS A 87 -0.83 -8.66 -2.00
N ALA A 88 -1.47 -7.54 -2.35
CA ALA A 88 -2.82 -7.55 -2.94
C ALA A 88 -2.84 -8.28 -4.29
N GLU A 89 -1.86 -8.05 -5.16
CA GLU A 89 -1.74 -8.77 -6.44
C GLU A 89 -1.55 -10.27 -6.23
N GLY A 90 -0.71 -10.65 -5.26
CA GLY A 90 -0.48 -12.05 -4.89
C GLY A 90 -1.75 -12.73 -4.39
N GLU A 91 -2.52 -12.08 -3.51
CA GLU A 91 -3.78 -12.60 -2.99
C GLU A 91 -4.86 -12.72 -4.07
N ALA A 92 -5.00 -11.72 -4.94
CA ALA A 92 -5.92 -11.77 -6.07
C ALA A 92 -5.57 -12.93 -7.03
N ALA A 93 -4.28 -13.14 -7.31
CA ALA A 93 -3.81 -14.27 -8.11
C ALA A 93 -4.07 -15.62 -7.43
N ALA A 94 -3.82 -15.73 -6.12
CA ALA A 94 -4.11 -16.93 -5.35
C ALA A 94 -5.62 -17.26 -5.35
N LEU A 95 -6.47 -16.25 -5.16
CA LEU A 95 -7.92 -16.40 -5.19
C LEU A 95 -8.39 -16.95 -6.54
N LEU A 96 -7.95 -16.36 -7.65
CA LEU A 96 -8.30 -16.84 -8.99
C LEU A 96 -7.83 -18.29 -9.22
N LYS A 97 -6.65 -18.65 -8.72
CA LYS A 97 -6.13 -20.03 -8.79
C LYS A 97 -7.02 -21.00 -8.02
N ILE A 98 -7.48 -20.64 -6.81
CA ILE A 98 -8.40 -21.47 -6.01
C ILE A 98 -9.74 -21.63 -6.75
N LEU A 99 -10.33 -20.54 -7.24
CA LEU A 99 -11.60 -20.58 -7.97
C LEU A 99 -11.53 -21.50 -9.20
N MET A 100 -10.44 -21.43 -9.95
CA MET A 100 -10.18 -22.31 -11.08
C MET A 100 -10.07 -23.78 -10.64
N ARG A 101 -9.34 -24.07 -9.54
CA ARG A 101 -9.21 -25.44 -9.01
C ARG A 101 -10.52 -26.02 -8.48
N ARG A 102 -11.42 -25.17 -7.97
CA ARG A 102 -12.78 -25.56 -7.56
C ARG A 102 -13.75 -25.69 -8.73
N GLY A 103 -13.32 -25.43 -9.98
CA GLY A 103 -14.18 -25.48 -11.15
C GLY A 103 -15.22 -24.37 -11.22
N LEU A 104 -15.05 -23.30 -10.44
CA LEU A 104 -15.98 -22.17 -10.45
C LEU A 104 -15.70 -21.27 -11.65
N ARG A 105 -16.70 -21.09 -12.51
CA ARG A 105 -16.57 -20.28 -13.71
C ARG A 105 -16.45 -18.79 -13.34
N VAL A 106 -15.29 -18.21 -13.62
CA VAL A 106 -15.01 -16.77 -13.43
C VAL A 106 -15.25 -16.04 -14.76
N THR A 107 -16.17 -15.08 -14.78
CA THR A 107 -16.37 -14.22 -15.95
C THR A 107 -15.24 -13.19 -16.09
N ALA A 108 -15.06 -12.62 -17.28
CA ALA A 108 -14.06 -11.57 -17.50
C ALA A 108 -14.25 -10.38 -16.55
N GLU A 109 -15.50 -10.02 -16.26
CA GLU A 109 -15.83 -8.92 -15.35
C GLU A 109 -15.47 -9.22 -13.91
N GLN A 110 -15.77 -10.44 -13.43
CA GLN A 110 -15.38 -10.89 -12.09
C GLN A 110 -13.86 -10.93 -11.94
N ARG A 111 -13.15 -11.40 -12.97
CA ARG A 111 -11.69 -11.41 -12.99
C ARG A 111 -11.12 -10.00 -12.89
N ARG A 112 -11.64 -9.05 -13.69
CA ARG A 112 -11.23 -7.64 -13.62
C ARG A 112 -11.44 -7.07 -12.23
N ARG A 113 -12.60 -7.31 -11.62
CA ARG A 113 -12.91 -6.86 -10.26
C ARG A 113 -11.96 -7.43 -9.21
N ILE A 114 -11.57 -8.71 -9.30
CA ILE A 114 -10.64 -9.35 -8.37
C ILE A 114 -9.23 -8.76 -8.53
N VAL A 115 -8.72 -8.65 -9.76
CA VAL A 115 -7.36 -8.15 -10.05
C VAL A 115 -7.22 -6.66 -9.72
N ALA A 116 -8.27 -5.87 -9.92
CA ALA A 116 -8.26 -4.44 -9.60
C ALA A 116 -8.40 -4.15 -8.10
N CYS A 117 -8.73 -5.16 -7.27
CA CYS A 117 -8.92 -4.95 -5.84
C CYS A 117 -7.58 -4.73 -5.15
N ARG A 118 -7.45 -3.60 -4.45
CA ARG A 118 -6.27 -3.25 -3.64
C ARG A 118 -6.55 -3.29 -2.13
N ASP A 119 -7.79 -3.61 -1.74
CA ASP A 119 -8.18 -3.80 -0.34
C ASP A 119 -7.81 -5.23 0.10
N LEU A 120 -6.70 -5.34 0.82
CA LEU A 120 -6.22 -6.61 1.38
C LEU A 120 -7.25 -7.28 2.28
N ALA A 121 -7.97 -6.52 3.12
CA ALA A 121 -8.96 -7.13 4.00
C ALA A 121 -10.14 -7.70 3.19
N MET A 122 -10.47 -7.10 2.05
CA MET A 122 -11.47 -7.65 1.14
C MET A 122 -10.99 -8.92 0.44
N LEU A 123 -9.73 -8.93 -0.03
CA LEU A 123 -9.11 -10.09 -0.65
C LEU A 123 -8.97 -11.27 0.32
N GLU A 124 -8.52 -11.04 1.55
CA GLU A 124 -8.44 -12.06 2.62
C GLU A 124 -9.84 -12.66 2.90
N ARG A 125 -10.88 -11.82 3.04
CA ARG A 125 -12.26 -12.31 3.19
C ARG A 125 -12.73 -13.15 2.00
N TRP A 126 -12.36 -12.78 0.78
CA TRP A 126 -12.69 -13.57 -0.39
C TRP A 126 -11.90 -14.87 -0.42
N LEU A 127 -10.63 -14.89 -0.03
CA LEU A 127 -9.84 -16.11 0.07
C LEU A 127 -10.49 -17.10 1.04
N ASP A 128 -10.88 -16.67 2.24
CA ASP A 128 -11.53 -17.55 3.22
C ASP A 128 -12.86 -18.10 2.70
N ARG A 129 -13.70 -17.23 2.13
CA ARG A 129 -15.00 -17.63 1.56
C ARG A 129 -14.84 -18.51 0.33
N SER A 130 -13.77 -18.35 -0.43
CA SER A 130 -13.52 -19.12 -1.65
C SER A 130 -13.41 -20.61 -1.42
N LEU A 131 -13.26 -21.06 -0.17
CA LEU A 131 -13.21 -22.47 0.18
C LEU A 131 -14.61 -23.11 0.27
N SER A 132 -15.66 -22.33 0.56
CA SER A 132 -17.00 -22.85 0.88
C SER A 132 -18.11 -22.42 -0.10
N VAL A 133 -18.01 -21.23 -0.70
CA VAL A 133 -19.04 -20.70 -1.62
C VAL A 133 -19.28 -21.60 -2.83
N SER A 134 -20.50 -21.61 -3.38
CA SER A 134 -20.84 -22.43 -4.55
C SER A 134 -20.76 -21.66 -5.88
N SER A 135 -20.55 -20.33 -5.83
CA SER A 135 -20.39 -19.51 -7.03
C SER A 135 -19.50 -18.28 -6.81
N VAL A 136 -18.91 -17.76 -7.89
CA VAL A 136 -18.12 -16.52 -7.87
C VAL A 136 -19.01 -15.29 -7.61
N ALA A 137 -20.28 -15.33 -8.03
CA ALA A 137 -21.22 -14.25 -7.75
C ALA A 137 -21.51 -14.13 -6.25
N GLU A 138 -21.71 -15.27 -5.56
CA GLU A 138 -21.87 -15.32 -4.11
C GLU A 138 -20.62 -14.83 -3.37
N LEU A 139 -19.44 -15.23 -3.84
CA LEU A 139 -18.16 -14.79 -3.29
C LEU A 139 -18.03 -13.26 -3.28
N LEU A 140 -18.31 -12.64 -4.43
CA LEU A 140 -18.11 -11.21 -4.66
C LEU A 140 -19.28 -10.35 -4.15
N ALA A 141 -20.38 -10.97 -3.75
CA ALA A 141 -21.47 -10.28 -3.07
C ALA A 141 -20.99 -9.80 -1.70
N SER A 142 -21.18 -8.51 -1.41
CA SER A 142 -21.05 -7.98 -0.06
C SER A 142 -21.98 -8.76 0.87
N PRO A 143 -21.59 -9.06 2.12
CA PRO A 143 -22.50 -9.68 3.06
C PRO A 143 -23.75 -8.81 3.12
N LYS A 144 -24.90 -9.37 2.73
CA LYS A 144 -26.18 -8.76 3.05
C LYS A 144 -26.18 -8.70 4.57
N VAL A 145 -26.02 -7.50 5.13
CA VAL A 145 -26.40 -7.25 6.51
C VAL A 145 -27.83 -7.78 6.58
N ALA A 146 -27.99 -8.93 7.23
CA ALA A 146 -29.29 -9.50 7.46
C ALA A 146 -29.98 -8.50 8.39
N LEU A 147 -30.71 -7.55 7.80
CA LEU A 147 -31.82 -6.90 8.46
C LEU A 147 -32.71 -8.05 8.89
N ARG A 148 -32.48 -8.51 10.12
CA ARG A 148 -33.34 -9.43 10.84
C ARG A 148 -34.72 -8.78 10.78
N ARG A 149 -35.55 -9.22 9.85
CA ARG A 149 -37.00 -9.05 9.94
C ARG A 149 -37.38 -9.77 11.21
N VAL A 150 -37.47 -9.00 12.31
CA VAL A 150 -38.20 -9.42 13.50
C VAL A 150 -39.64 -9.55 13.04
N ASP A 151 -40.01 -10.76 12.65
CA ASP A 151 -41.35 -11.15 12.31
C ASP A 151 -42.20 -11.08 13.59
N ARG A 152 -42.70 -9.87 13.91
CA ARG A 152 -43.78 -9.68 14.89
C ARG A 152 -45.10 -10.16 14.27
N ARG A 153 -45.20 -11.47 14.04
CA ARG A 153 -46.48 -12.17 13.91
C ARG A 153 -46.68 -13.07 15.13
N ARG A 154 -47.06 -12.45 16.24
CA ARG A 154 -47.89 -13.07 17.28
C ARG A 154 -49.00 -12.07 17.61
N GLN A 155 -50.12 -12.19 16.89
CA GLN A 155 -51.42 -11.73 17.38
C GLN A 155 -51.83 -12.63 18.56
N PRO A 156 -52.36 -12.08 19.67
CA PRO A 156 -53.37 -12.78 20.44
C PRO A 156 -54.76 -12.41 19.91
N ALA A 157 -55.60 -13.43 19.81
CA ALA A 157 -56.98 -13.37 19.35
C ALA A 157 -57.85 -12.46 20.23
N ALA A 158 -58.82 -11.80 19.60
CA ALA A 158 -59.90 -11.09 20.27
C ALA A 158 -60.85 -12.07 20.98
N PRO A 159 -61.38 -11.75 22.18
CA PRO A 159 -62.56 -12.43 22.68
C PRO A 159 -63.82 -11.68 22.24
N ASN A 160 -64.67 -12.38 21.49
CA ASN A 160 -66.00 -11.95 21.10
C ASN A 160 -66.93 -11.97 22.33
N GLY A 161 -67.79 -10.96 22.43
CA GLY A 161 -68.47 -10.59 23.67
C GLY A 161 -69.64 -11.47 24.11
N ARG A 162 -70.10 -11.22 25.35
CA ARG A 162 -71.49 -11.38 25.76
C ARG A 162 -71.96 -10.17 26.54
N ARG A 163 -72.96 -9.49 25.99
CA ARG A 163 -73.85 -8.57 26.70
C ARG A 163 -74.68 -9.38 27.70
N THR A 164 -74.76 -8.91 28.95
CA THR A 164 -75.99 -9.00 29.74
C THR A 164 -76.10 -7.78 30.65
N SER A 165 -77.19 -7.04 30.45
CA SER A 165 -77.72 -5.96 31.27
C SER A 165 -77.95 -6.33 32.73
N ARG A 166 -77.75 -5.41 33.68
CA ARG A 166 -78.80 -4.99 34.63
C ARG A 166 -78.43 -3.75 35.45
N ARG A 167 -79.48 -3.00 35.78
CA ARG A 167 -79.62 -1.68 36.43
C ARG A 167 -79.17 -1.58 37.90
N ALA A 168 -79.10 -0.30 38.34
CA ALA A 168 -79.33 0.25 39.69
C ALA A 168 -78.12 0.11 40.66
N ARG A 169 -77.68 1.13 41.41
CA ARG A 169 -78.28 2.35 41.97
C ARG A 169 -77.24 3.46 42.01
#